data_AF-Q4GZE0-F1
#
_entry.id   AF-Q4GZE0-F1
#
_cell.length_a   1.000
_cell.length_b   1.000
_cell.length_c   1.000
_cell.angle_alpha   90.00
_cell.angle_beta   90.00
_cell.angle_gamma   90.00
#
_symmetry.space_group_name_H-M   'P 1'
#
loop_
_entity.id
_entity.type
_entity.pdbx_description
1 polymer ?
#
loop_
_entity_poly.entity_id
_entity_poly.type
_entity_poly.pdbx_seq_one_letter_code
_entity_poly.pdbx_strand_id
1 'polypeptide(L)'
;MHSLRSNKQEARVDNDPLQEVDYSYNVQQLQAEFHVLPPSEAYRELCFRHQCKPINSVANLFSSCVGEWNVTTHLDFSQSYIGPKGVRPVVELCKRLPALKSFNCANNYLTNNAVYFISRMAAFHPSLERLELSFNEFISWTGGNFLYELTLCNSNIKEVGVLHTKIPPNVAEEIFRQSRCNCVLVYQAMGRPPKQSSHPEAIHLRAMKRFFNDMQENGTVPASALVEGHRERCRILGEAYDASKYTKAFYDELSSRLPQDNISWEAFIITLKLDGSVYNEEAVKKLRRLFLEFNMEPTAELDGFVEVRDLPAMCTRLNNEHAPSTVIKNMCDVLGLDDTMTLQWDEFLSLMYNSVATNMEHGVNLRMASPHSAVKMLHL
;
A
#
# COMPACT_ATOMS: atom_id res chain seq x y z
N MET A 1 28.25 -40.20 67.16
CA MET A 1 26.80 -40.00 67.34
C MET A 1 26.31 -39.08 66.23
N HIS A 2 25.32 -39.55 65.43
CA HIS A 2 24.60 -38.86 64.32
C HIS A 2 25.47 -38.27 63.19
N SER A 3 25.68 -38.87 62.00
CA SER A 3 24.83 -39.54 60.99
C SER A 3 23.69 -38.70 60.41
N LEU A 4 23.84 -38.34 59.11
CA LEU A 4 22.89 -38.39 57.97
C LEU A 4 23.24 -37.25 56.96
N ARG A 5 24.05 -37.47 55.91
CA ARG A 5 23.75 -38.08 54.58
C ARG A 5 22.48 -37.55 53.90
N SER A 6 22.64 -36.87 52.76
CA SER A 6 22.23 -37.31 51.40
C SER A 6 22.10 -36.08 50.47
N ASN A 7 23.02 -35.82 49.55
CA ASN A 7 23.17 -36.34 48.18
C ASN A 7 22.12 -35.86 47.15
N LYS A 8 22.67 -35.28 46.06
CA LYS A 8 22.30 -35.39 44.63
C LYS A 8 21.01 -34.72 44.14
N GLN A 9 21.11 -33.69 43.29
CA GLN A 9 21.33 -33.82 41.84
C GLN A 9 21.25 -32.45 41.11
N GLU A 10 22.39 -32.01 40.55
CA GLU A 10 22.53 -31.23 39.32
C GLU A 10 21.81 -31.98 38.16
N ALA A 11 21.33 -31.45 37.03
CA ALA A 11 21.63 -30.26 36.23
C ALA A 11 20.53 -30.09 35.14
N ARG A 12 20.37 -28.84 34.68
CA ARG A 12 20.08 -28.37 33.31
C ARG A 12 18.90 -28.95 32.52
N VAL A 13 17.85 -28.12 32.36
CA VAL A 13 16.94 -28.12 31.21
C VAL A 13 17.20 -26.82 30.44
N ASP A 14 18.16 -26.84 29.52
CA ASP A 14 18.29 -25.84 28.46
C ASP A 14 17.33 -26.26 27.33
N ASN A 15 16.10 -25.75 27.36
CA ASN A 15 15.22 -25.80 26.19
C ASN A 15 15.71 -24.74 25.21
N ASP A 16 16.41 -25.15 24.16
CA ASP A 16 16.70 -24.28 23.02
C ASP A 16 15.37 -23.84 22.37
N PRO A 17 14.99 -22.56 22.42
CA PRO A 17 13.71 -22.08 21.88
C PRO A 17 13.61 -22.15 20.35
N LEU A 18 14.67 -22.58 19.66
CA LEU A 18 14.75 -22.63 18.20
C LEU A 18 14.42 -24.02 17.62
N GLN A 19 14.04 -25.00 18.46
CA GLN A 19 13.72 -26.38 18.03
C GLN A 19 12.22 -26.70 17.85
N GLU A 20 11.32 -25.73 17.84
CA GLU A 20 9.93 -26.01 17.42
C GLU A 20 9.87 -26.31 15.91
N VAL A 21 9.88 -27.61 15.62
CA VAL A 21 9.83 -28.24 14.32
C VAL A 21 8.64 -27.73 13.50
N ASP A 22 8.91 -27.56 12.21
CA ASP A 22 8.16 -26.99 11.09
C ASP A 22 6.77 -27.60 10.81
N TYR A 23 5.86 -27.59 11.79
CA TYR A 23 4.51 -28.12 11.65
C TYR A 23 3.49 -27.02 11.33
N SER A 24 2.75 -27.25 10.24
CA SER A 24 1.46 -26.58 10.02
C SER A 24 0.57 -26.74 11.26
N TYR A 25 -0.15 -25.68 11.62
CA TYR A 25 -1.06 -25.68 12.76
C TYR A 25 -2.52 -25.76 12.31
N ASN A 26 -3.36 -26.44 13.08
CA ASN A 26 -4.80 -26.52 12.82
C ASN A 26 -5.55 -25.48 13.68
N VAL A 27 -6.20 -24.53 13.02
CA VAL A 27 -6.90 -23.42 13.69
C VAL A 27 -7.99 -23.92 14.64
N GLN A 28 -8.78 -24.93 14.24
CA GLN A 28 -9.87 -25.45 15.09
C GLN A 28 -9.34 -26.11 16.36
N GLN A 29 -8.23 -26.84 16.27
CA GLN A 29 -7.56 -27.43 17.43
C GLN A 29 -7.02 -26.36 18.38
N LEU A 30 -6.39 -25.31 17.85
CA LEU A 30 -5.88 -24.20 18.66
C LEU A 30 -7.01 -23.40 19.34
N GLN A 31 -8.16 -23.24 18.68
CA GLN A 31 -9.33 -22.57 19.24
C GLN A 31 -10.03 -23.43 20.32
N ALA A 32 -10.04 -24.75 20.16
CA ALA A 32 -10.67 -25.67 21.12
C ALA A 32 -10.05 -25.55 22.53
N GLU A 33 -8.76 -25.20 22.61
CA GLU A 33 -8.08 -24.90 23.87
C GLU A 33 -8.74 -23.75 24.66
N PHE A 34 -9.27 -22.75 23.96
CA PHE A 34 -9.84 -21.52 24.52
C PHE A 34 -11.36 -21.43 24.28
N HIS A 35 -12.06 -22.55 24.07
CA HIS A 35 -13.47 -22.56 23.67
C HIS A 35 -14.42 -21.83 24.64
N VAL A 36 -14.05 -21.70 25.92
CA VAL A 36 -14.81 -20.95 26.94
C VAL A 36 -14.31 -19.52 27.17
N LEU A 37 -13.20 -19.12 26.55
CA LEU A 37 -12.60 -17.80 26.75
C LEU A 37 -12.80 -16.94 25.49
N PRO A 38 -13.11 -15.64 25.65
CA PRO A 38 -13.05 -14.72 24.53
C PRO A 38 -11.58 -14.51 24.09
N PRO A 39 -11.33 -14.13 22.82
CA PRO A 39 -9.99 -13.88 22.31
C PRO A 39 -9.12 -12.94 23.19
N SER A 40 -9.72 -11.89 23.74
CA SER A 40 -9.02 -10.95 24.63
C SER A 40 -8.54 -11.60 25.94
N GLU A 41 -9.26 -12.58 26.49
CA GLU A 41 -8.84 -13.28 27.71
C GLU A 41 -7.85 -14.40 27.42
N ALA A 42 -8.02 -15.09 26.28
CA ALA A 42 -7.01 -16.03 25.79
C ALA A 42 -5.66 -15.35 25.59
N TYR A 43 -5.62 -14.10 25.12
CA TYR A 43 -4.39 -13.30 25.07
C TYR A 43 -3.74 -13.13 26.44
N ARG A 44 -4.52 -12.85 27.50
CA ARG A 44 -3.99 -12.69 28.86
C ARG A 44 -3.41 -14.00 29.39
N GLU A 45 -4.09 -15.11 29.14
CA GLU A 45 -3.60 -16.45 29.47
C GLU A 45 -2.30 -16.79 28.72
N LEU A 46 -2.23 -16.49 27.42
CA LEU A 46 -0.99 -16.65 26.64
C LEU A 46 0.14 -15.76 27.18
N CYS A 47 -0.15 -14.53 27.60
CA CYS A 47 0.84 -13.66 28.23
C CYS A 47 1.41 -14.27 29.51
N PHE A 48 0.55 -14.84 30.36
CA PHE A 48 0.97 -15.52 31.58
C PHE A 48 1.90 -16.70 31.27
N ARG A 49 1.53 -17.55 30.30
CA ARG A 49 2.35 -18.69 29.86
C ARG A 49 3.72 -18.28 29.30
N HIS A 50 3.78 -17.16 28.59
CA HIS A 50 5.03 -16.58 28.09
C HIS A 50 5.76 -15.68 29.10
N GLN A 51 5.32 -15.68 30.36
CA GLN A 51 5.93 -14.93 31.46
C GLN A 51 6.04 -13.42 31.17
N CYS A 52 5.04 -12.84 30.52
CA CYS A 52 4.96 -11.40 30.27
C CYS A 52 3.65 -10.81 30.81
N LYS A 53 3.68 -9.52 31.14
CA LYS A 53 2.49 -8.80 31.59
C LYS A 53 1.63 -8.45 30.36
N PRO A 54 0.32 -8.74 30.36
CA PRO A 54 -0.56 -8.34 29.26
C PRO A 54 -0.60 -6.81 29.14
N ILE A 55 -0.59 -6.32 27.90
CA ILE A 55 -0.76 -4.90 27.59
C ILE A 55 -2.25 -4.66 27.33
N ASN A 56 -2.88 -3.80 28.12
CA ASN A 56 -4.34 -3.58 28.03
C ASN A 56 -4.78 -3.03 26.67
N SER A 57 -4.00 -2.12 26.05
CA SER A 57 -4.30 -1.62 24.71
C SER A 57 -4.29 -2.73 23.67
N VAL A 58 -3.33 -3.67 23.75
CA VAL A 58 -3.26 -4.85 22.89
C VAL A 58 -4.45 -5.79 23.13
N ALA A 59 -4.79 -6.06 24.39
CA ALA A 59 -5.92 -6.92 24.74
C ALA A 59 -7.27 -6.39 24.21
N ASN A 60 -7.42 -5.06 24.16
CA ASN A 60 -8.63 -4.39 23.68
C ASN A 60 -8.80 -4.45 22.15
N LEU A 61 -7.76 -4.85 21.41
CA LEU A 61 -7.86 -5.08 19.95
C LEU A 61 -8.54 -6.41 19.61
N PHE A 62 -8.68 -7.31 20.60
CA PHE A 62 -9.32 -8.60 20.43
C PHE A 62 -10.75 -8.57 20.96
N SER A 63 -11.63 -9.41 20.40
CA SER A 63 -13.01 -9.49 20.86
C SER A 63 -13.11 -9.90 22.35
N SER A 64 -14.06 -9.29 23.04
CA SER A 64 -14.47 -9.64 24.41
C SER A 64 -15.57 -10.71 24.47
N CYS A 65 -16.07 -11.16 23.32
CA CYS A 65 -17.15 -12.15 23.22
C CYS A 65 -16.59 -13.57 23.00
N VAL A 66 -17.13 -14.54 23.73
CA VAL A 66 -16.80 -15.95 23.54
C VAL A 66 -17.25 -16.41 22.15
N GLY A 67 -16.40 -17.15 21.44
CA GLY A 67 -16.69 -17.68 20.11
C GLY A 67 -16.40 -16.71 18.95
N GLU A 68 -16.09 -15.44 19.20
CA GLU A 68 -15.78 -14.45 18.15
C GLU A 68 -14.33 -14.53 17.65
N TRP A 69 -13.88 -15.72 17.26
CA TRP A 69 -12.53 -15.93 16.73
C TRP A 69 -12.39 -15.56 15.24
N ASN A 70 -13.51 -15.50 14.51
CA ASN A 70 -13.53 -15.39 13.04
C ASN A 70 -13.91 -13.98 12.55
N VAL A 71 -13.99 -13.00 13.45
CA VAL A 71 -14.44 -11.63 13.11
C VAL A 71 -13.27 -10.65 12.91
N THR A 72 -12.11 -10.94 13.50
CA THR A 72 -10.96 -10.04 13.47
C THR A 72 -10.25 -10.15 12.12
N THR A 73 -10.28 -9.08 11.33
CA THR A 73 -9.67 -9.03 9.99
C THR A 73 -8.41 -8.17 9.92
N HIS A 74 -8.27 -7.20 10.82
CA HIS A 74 -7.16 -6.27 10.86
C HIS A 74 -6.72 -6.07 12.31
N LEU A 75 -5.42 -6.17 12.55
CA LEU A 75 -4.82 -5.90 13.86
C LEU A 75 -3.70 -4.88 13.68
N ASP A 76 -3.87 -3.73 14.34
CA ASP A 76 -2.88 -2.67 14.37
C ASP A 76 -2.28 -2.54 15.77
N PHE A 77 -1.08 -3.08 15.91
CA PHE A 77 -0.27 -2.99 17.11
C PHE A 77 0.83 -1.93 16.99
N SER A 78 0.79 -1.07 15.97
CA SER A 78 1.83 -0.07 15.79
C SER A 78 2.01 0.79 17.04
N GLN A 79 3.25 1.07 17.41
CA GLN A 79 3.59 1.89 18.59
C GLN A 79 2.99 1.38 19.92
N SER A 80 2.72 0.07 20.04
CA SER A 80 2.15 -0.53 21.26
C SER A 80 3.21 -1.03 22.26
N TYR A 81 4.50 -0.80 21.96
CA TYR A 81 5.64 -1.22 22.80
C TYR A 81 5.61 -2.70 23.19
N ILE A 82 5.12 -3.56 22.29
CA ILE A 82 5.00 -4.99 22.52
C ILE A 82 6.36 -5.63 22.78
N GLY A 83 7.38 -5.19 22.04
CA GLY A 83 8.74 -5.68 22.14
C GLY A 83 8.92 -7.16 21.76
N PRO A 84 10.17 -7.67 21.75
CA PRO A 84 10.47 -9.03 21.32
C PRO A 84 9.86 -10.13 22.20
N LYS A 85 9.62 -9.86 23.48
CA LYS A 85 9.00 -10.85 24.39
C LYS A 85 7.47 -10.83 24.28
N GLY A 86 6.85 -9.65 24.23
CA GLY A 86 5.40 -9.51 24.19
C GLY A 86 4.78 -9.92 22.86
N VAL A 87 5.55 -10.01 21.78
CA VAL A 87 5.03 -10.40 20.46
C VAL A 87 4.68 -11.88 20.41
N ARG A 88 5.31 -12.72 21.24
CA ARG A 88 5.04 -14.17 21.28
C ARG A 88 3.58 -14.51 21.59
N PRO A 89 2.98 -14.04 22.70
CA PRO A 89 1.56 -14.31 22.96
C PRO A 89 0.63 -13.69 21.90
N VAL A 90 1.02 -12.58 21.28
CA VAL A 90 0.26 -11.98 20.16
C VAL A 90 0.26 -12.91 18.96
N VAL A 91 1.43 -13.37 18.53
CA VAL A 91 1.60 -14.32 17.42
C VAL A 91 0.87 -15.63 17.68
N GLU A 92 0.95 -16.16 18.91
CA GLU A 92 0.20 -17.36 19.30
C GLU A 92 -1.32 -17.14 19.21
N LEU A 93 -1.82 -15.99 19.65
CA LEU A 93 -3.23 -15.70 19.48
C LEU A 93 -3.62 -15.56 18.00
N CYS A 94 -2.79 -14.92 17.18
CA CYS A 94 -3.06 -14.74 15.75
C CYS A 94 -3.20 -16.08 14.99
N LYS A 95 -2.49 -17.14 15.40
CA LYS A 95 -2.70 -18.50 14.85
C LYS A 95 -4.15 -19.00 15.00
N ARG A 96 -4.94 -18.42 15.92
CA ARG A 96 -6.34 -18.74 16.22
C ARG A 96 -7.35 -17.82 15.53
N LEU A 97 -6.92 -16.87 14.69
CA LEU A 97 -7.77 -15.86 14.04
C LEU A 97 -7.84 -16.07 12.52
N PRO A 98 -8.63 -17.03 12.02
CA PRO A 98 -8.58 -17.45 10.60
C PRO A 98 -9.05 -16.39 9.61
N ALA A 99 -9.67 -15.30 10.07
CA ALA A 99 -10.10 -14.18 9.23
C ALA A 99 -9.08 -13.03 9.15
N LEU A 100 -7.97 -13.11 9.89
CA LEU A 100 -6.96 -12.05 9.95
C LEU A 100 -6.25 -11.87 8.60
N LYS A 101 -6.48 -10.72 7.97
CA LYS A 101 -5.89 -10.33 6.68
C LYS A 101 -4.69 -9.39 6.80
N SER A 102 -4.65 -8.57 7.85
CA SER A 102 -3.59 -7.59 8.06
C SER A 102 -3.09 -7.60 9.49
N PHE A 103 -1.77 -7.69 9.64
CA PHE A 103 -1.08 -7.68 10.92
C PHE A 103 0.02 -6.61 10.89
N ASN A 104 -0.18 -5.55 11.66
CA ASN A 104 0.74 -4.42 11.75
C ASN A 104 1.40 -4.39 13.13
N CYS A 105 2.73 -4.52 13.14
CA CYS A 105 3.59 -4.36 14.31
C CYS A 105 4.72 -3.34 14.06
N ALA A 106 4.47 -2.31 13.24
CA ALA A 106 5.43 -1.25 13.02
C ALA A 106 5.81 -0.55 14.34
N ASN A 107 7.06 -0.10 14.44
CA ASN A 107 7.57 0.66 15.57
C ASN A 107 7.32 0.00 16.95
N ASN A 108 7.75 -1.26 17.10
CA ASN A 108 7.61 -2.04 18.33
C ASN A 108 8.94 -2.57 18.88
N TYR A 109 10.08 -2.05 18.39
CA TYR A 109 11.43 -2.50 18.75
C TYR A 109 11.63 -4.01 18.58
N LEU A 110 11.05 -4.60 17.53
CA LEU A 110 11.14 -6.01 17.22
C LEU A 110 12.55 -6.40 16.74
N THR A 111 12.95 -7.64 17.03
CA THR A 111 14.24 -8.23 16.63
C THR A 111 14.05 -9.36 15.60
N ASN A 112 15.14 -9.87 15.03
CA ASN A 112 15.09 -11.04 14.14
C ASN A 112 14.36 -12.25 14.76
N ASN A 113 14.48 -12.46 16.08
CA ASN A 113 13.76 -13.53 16.76
C ASN A 113 12.24 -13.30 16.77
N ALA A 114 11.79 -12.05 16.93
CA ALA A 114 10.38 -11.71 16.79
C ALA A 114 9.88 -12.01 15.37
N VAL A 115 10.67 -11.64 14.35
CA VAL A 115 10.36 -11.92 12.94
C VAL A 115 10.26 -13.41 12.68
N TYR A 116 11.15 -14.24 13.25
CA TYR A 116 11.05 -15.70 13.15
C TYR A 116 9.66 -16.22 13.59
N PHE A 117 9.18 -15.80 14.77
CA PHE A 117 7.86 -16.24 15.25
C PHE A 117 6.73 -15.73 14.36
N ILE A 118 6.79 -14.47 13.92
CA ILE A 118 5.81 -13.87 13.01
C ILE A 118 5.78 -14.65 11.69
N SER A 119 6.93 -14.94 11.09
CA SER A 119 7.04 -15.71 9.85
C SER A 119 6.49 -17.13 9.99
N ARG A 120 6.75 -17.82 11.11
CA ARG A 120 6.23 -19.17 11.35
C ARG A 120 4.70 -19.20 11.52
N MET A 121 4.11 -18.18 12.13
CA MET A 121 2.65 -18.02 12.14
C MET A 121 2.14 -17.71 10.72
N ALA A 122 2.73 -16.71 10.06
CA ALA A 122 2.27 -16.26 8.76
C ALA A 122 2.39 -17.35 7.68
N ALA A 123 3.40 -18.23 7.74
CA ALA A 123 3.65 -19.28 6.74
C ALA A 123 2.45 -20.23 6.54
N PHE A 124 1.64 -20.45 7.57
CA PHE A 124 0.48 -21.34 7.52
C PHE A 124 -0.85 -20.60 7.74
N HIS A 125 -0.83 -19.27 7.78
CA HIS A 125 -2.05 -18.51 8.03
C HIS A 125 -2.97 -18.53 6.80
N PRO A 126 -4.26 -18.91 6.95
CA PRO A 126 -5.14 -19.18 5.80
C PRO A 126 -5.57 -17.92 5.03
N SER A 127 -5.51 -16.75 5.67
CA SER A 127 -6.07 -15.50 5.12
C SER A 127 -5.15 -14.30 5.27
N LEU A 128 -3.95 -14.46 5.83
CA LEU A 128 -3.08 -13.31 6.08
C LEU A 128 -2.50 -12.82 4.76
N GLU A 129 -2.72 -11.54 4.46
CA GLU A 129 -2.31 -10.92 3.21
C GLU A 129 -1.21 -9.87 3.40
N ARG A 130 -1.20 -9.17 4.55
CA ARG A 130 -0.30 -8.05 4.81
C ARG A 130 0.40 -8.16 6.15
N LEU A 131 1.72 -7.98 6.13
CA LEU A 131 2.57 -7.81 7.30
C LEU A 131 3.22 -6.43 7.26
N GLU A 132 3.10 -5.68 8.35
CA GLU A 132 3.76 -4.37 8.48
C GLU A 132 4.71 -4.39 9.67
N LEU A 133 6.02 -4.27 9.40
CA LEU A 133 7.12 -4.37 10.35
C LEU A 133 8.07 -3.17 10.29
N SER A 134 7.68 -2.09 9.63
CA SER A 134 8.47 -0.88 9.47
C SER A 134 8.84 -0.26 10.82
N PHE A 135 9.89 0.55 10.86
CA PHE A 135 10.41 1.22 12.06
C PHE A 135 10.83 0.25 13.19
N ASN A 136 11.23 -0.97 12.84
CA ASN A 136 11.86 -1.91 13.76
C ASN A 136 13.35 -2.02 13.43
N GLU A 137 14.16 -1.11 13.98
CA GLU A 137 15.58 -0.93 13.62
C GLU A 137 16.48 -2.14 13.94
N PHE A 138 16.00 -3.11 14.74
CA PHE A 138 16.75 -4.32 15.09
C PHE A 138 16.45 -5.52 14.18
N ILE A 139 15.58 -5.35 13.19
CA ILE A 139 15.38 -6.34 12.12
C ILE A 139 16.49 -6.15 11.10
N SER A 140 17.36 -7.14 10.94
CA SER A 140 18.52 -7.11 10.03
C SER A 140 18.38 -8.13 8.91
N TRP A 141 19.48 -8.39 8.18
CA TRP A 141 19.55 -9.41 7.13
C TRP A 141 18.93 -10.76 7.53
N THR A 142 19.13 -11.22 8.77
CA THR A 142 18.53 -12.48 9.25
C THR A 142 17.00 -12.43 9.25
N GLY A 143 16.40 -11.35 9.79
CA GLY A 143 14.96 -11.16 9.75
C GLY A 143 14.43 -10.99 8.33
N GLY A 144 15.19 -10.30 7.47
CA GLY A 144 14.87 -10.20 6.04
C GLY A 144 14.77 -11.57 5.35
N ASN A 145 15.68 -12.50 5.64
CA ASN A 145 15.60 -13.85 5.05
C ASN A 145 14.37 -14.63 5.52
N PHE A 146 13.97 -14.51 6.79
CA PHE A 146 12.74 -15.14 7.28
C PHE A 146 11.48 -14.56 6.60
N LEU A 147 11.49 -13.28 6.24
CA LEU A 147 10.40 -12.66 5.50
C LEU A 147 10.42 -13.08 4.03
N TYR A 148 11.60 -13.20 3.43
CA TYR A 148 11.73 -13.69 2.06
C TYR A 148 11.25 -15.15 1.93
N GLU A 149 11.70 -16.04 2.83
CA GLU A 149 11.22 -17.43 2.91
C GLU A 149 9.70 -17.48 3.08
N LEU A 150 9.14 -16.63 3.94
CA LEU A 150 7.69 -16.49 4.12
C LEU A 150 6.98 -16.15 2.80
N THR A 151 7.47 -15.17 2.04
CA THR A 151 6.84 -14.78 0.77
C THR A 151 6.93 -15.87 -0.30
N LEU A 152 7.90 -16.78 -0.20
CA LEU A 152 8.02 -17.95 -1.09
C LEU A 152 7.06 -19.08 -0.70
N CYS A 153 6.87 -19.32 0.61
CA CYS A 153 6.09 -20.46 1.09
C CYS A 153 4.59 -20.17 1.23
N ASN A 154 4.19 -18.90 1.42
CA ASN A 154 2.79 -18.51 1.51
C ASN A 154 2.43 -17.45 0.46
N SER A 155 1.81 -17.90 -0.64
CA SER A 155 1.35 -17.05 -1.73
C SER A 155 0.19 -16.11 -1.37
N ASN A 156 -0.41 -16.25 -0.18
CA ASN A 156 -1.38 -15.27 0.31
C ASN A 156 -0.72 -13.97 0.76
N ILE A 157 0.58 -13.99 1.12
CA ILE A 157 1.32 -12.80 1.57
C ILE A 157 1.63 -11.91 0.36
N LYS A 158 0.92 -10.80 0.27
CA LYS A 158 0.91 -9.83 -0.84
C LYS A 158 1.71 -8.57 -0.53
N GLU A 159 1.88 -8.26 0.74
CA GLU A 159 2.56 -7.05 1.19
C GLU A 159 3.37 -7.32 2.47
N VAL A 160 4.63 -6.88 2.46
CA VAL A 160 5.53 -6.92 3.61
C VAL A 160 6.21 -5.55 3.74
N GLY A 161 5.78 -4.76 4.72
CA GLY A 161 6.37 -3.46 5.05
C GLY A 161 7.61 -3.61 5.93
N VAL A 162 8.75 -3.07 5.48
CA VAL A 162 10.06 -3.17 6.15
C VAL A 162 10.83 -1.85 6.14
N LEU A 163 10.14 -0.73 5.96
CA LEU A 163 10.73 0.60 5.92
C LEU A 163 11.42 0.90 7.27
N HIS A 164 12.56 1.60 7.26
CA HIS A 164 13.32 1.90 8.49
C HIS A 164 13.69 0.66 9.35
N THR A 165 14.05 -0.45 8.70
CA THR A 165 14.73 -1.60 9.30
C THR A 165 16.22 -1.59 8.94
N LYS A 166 17.02 -2.53 9.47
CA LYS A 166 18.41 -2.80 9.05
C LYS A 166 18.49 -3.94 8.01
N ILE A 167 17.38 -4.26 7.34
CA ILE A 167 17.39 -5.20 6.21
C ILE A 167 18.14 -4.54 5.04
N PRO A 168 19.15 -5.22 4.46
CA PRO A 168 19.84 -4.69 3.29
C PRO A 168 18.87 -4.43 2.12
N PRO A 169 19.04 -3.33 1.35
CA PRO A 169 18.09 -2.95 0.30
C PRO A 169 17.83 -4.03 -0.75
N ASN A 170 18.82 -4.86 -1.08
CA ASN A 170 18.64 -5.97 -2.02
C ASN A 170 17.68 -7.04 -1.49
N VAL A 171 17.74 -7.35 -0.19
CA VAL A 171 16.83 -8.32 0.44
C VAL A 171 15.42 -7.73 0.56
N ALA A 172 15.29 -6.45 0.91
CA ALA A 172 14.00 -5.77 0.92
C ALA A 172 13.35 -5.75 -0.47
N GLU A 173 14.14 -5.56 -1.52
CA GLU A 173 13.69 -5.63 -2.92
C GLU A 173 13.26 -7.03 -3.33
N GLU A 174 13.95 -8.09 -2.89
CA GLU A 174 13.56 -9.48 -3.14
C GLU A 174 12.22 -9.82 -2.48
N ILE A 175 12.03 -9.40 -1.22
CA ILE A 175 10.75 -9.54 -0.50
C ILE A 175 9.63 -8.82 -1.27
N PHE A 176 9.86 -7.56 -1.67
CA PHE A 176 8.90 -6.77 -2.42
C PHE A 176 8.52 -7.45 -3.75
N ARG A 177 9.51 -7.85 -4.55
CA ARG A 177 9.25 -8.53 -5.83
C ARG A 177 8.46 -9.81 -5.66
N GLN A 178 8.83 -10.63 -4.69
CA GLN A 178 8.11 -11.88 -4.44
C GLN A 178 6.68 -11.63 -3.97
N SER A 179 6.45 -10.61 -3.12
CA SER A 179 5.10 -10.24 -2.69
C SER A 179 4.25 -9.71 -3.85
N ARG A 180 4.84 -8.99 -4.83
CA ARG A 180 4.17 -8.61 -6.08
C ARG A 180 3.82 -9.81 -6.95
N CYS A 181 4.71 -10.81 -7.07
CA CYS A 181 4.38 -12.06 -7.74
C CYS A 181 3.17 -12.74 -7.09
N ASN A 182 3.11 -12.76 -5.75
CA ASN A 182 1.96 -13.29 -5.01
C ASN A 182 0.67 -12.52 -5.31
N CYS A 183 0.71 -11.17 -5.40
CA CYS A 183 -0.45 -10.37 -5.82
C CYS A 183 -1.00 -10.82 -7.18
N VAL A 184 -0.11 -10.92 -8.19
CA VAL A 184 -0.47 -11.31 -9.56
C VAL A 184 -1.07 -12.72 -9.57
N LEU A 185 -0.41 -13.68 -8.93
CA LEU A 185 -0.88 -15.08 -8.87
C LEU A 185 -2.28 -15.19 -8.23
N VAL A 186 -2.50 -14.51 -7.10
CA VAL A 186 -3.80 -14.54 -6.42
C VAL A 186 -4.88 -13.85 -7.25
N TYR A 187 -4.56 -12.73 -7.90
CA TYR A 187 -5.51 -12.03 -8.77
C TYR A 187 -5.93 -12.90 -9.97
N GLN A 188 -4.96 -13.52 -10.64
CA GLN A 188 -5.22 -14.43 -11.76
C GLN A 188 -6.05 -15.64 -11.32
N ALA A 189 -5.75 -16.22 -10.16
CA ALA A 189 -6.51 -17.34 -9.61
C ALA A 189 -7.98 -16.97 -9.27
N MET A 190 -8.25 -15.71 -8.89
CA MET A 190 -9.61 -15.22 -8.67
C MET A 190 -10.39 -15.00 -9.98
N GLY A 191 -9.72 -14.85 -11.13
CA GLY A 191 -10.36 -14.69 -12.44
C GLY A 191 -11.24 -13.44 -12.57
N ARG A 192 -10.96 -12.37 -11.81
CA ARG A 192 -11.76 -11.15 -11.83
C ARG A 192 -11.33 -10.24 -12.99
N PRO A 193 -12.28 -9.72 -13.80
CA PRO A 193 -11.95 -8.71 -14.78
C PRO A 193 -11.59 -7.39 -14.08
N PRO A 194 -10.76 -6.53 -14.71
CA PRO A 194 -10.50 -5.19 -14.18
C PRO A 194 -11.79 -4.39 -14.03
N LYS A 195 -11.96 -3.72 -12.89
CA LYS A 195 -13.14 -2.91 -12.57
C LYS A 195 -12.77 -1.43 -12.63
N GLN A 196 -13.06 -0.81 -13.76
CA GLN A 196 -12.82 0.62 -13.97
C GLN A 196 -13.81 1.51 -13.20
N SER A 197 -13.41 2.75 -12.90
CA SER A 197 -14.31 3.75 -12.32
C SER A 197 -15.39 4.20 -13.32
N SER A 198 -16.59 4.46 -12.84
CA SER A 198 -17.68 5.12 -13.60
C SER A 198 -17.79 6.61 -13.27
N HIS A 199 -16.88 7.16 -12.48
CA HIS A 199 -16.89 8.57 -12.10
C HIS A 199 -16.72 9.47 -13.34
N PRO A 200 -17.42 10.63 -13.41
CA PRO A 200 -17.33 11.54 -14.56
C PRO A 200 -15.89 11.90 -14.94
N GLU A 201 -15.03 12.19 -13.96
CA GLU A 201 -13.61 12.52 -14.22
C GLU A 201 -12.83 11.40 -14.91
N ALA A 202 -13.12 10.13 -14.59
CA ALA A 202 -12.50 8.99 -15.26
C ALA A 202 -13.02 8.84 -16.69
N ILE A 203 -14.33 9.07 -16.90
CA ILE A 203 -14.95 9.06 -18.23
C ILE A 203 -14.38 10.18 -19.12
N HIS A 204 -14.24 11.39 -18.57
CA HIS A 204 -13.64 12.53 -19.26
C HIS A 204 -12.19 12.25 -19.69
N LEU A 205 -11.39 11.63 -18.81
CA LEU A 205 -10.02 11.25 -19.12
C LEU A 205 -9.94 10.25 -20.28
N ARG A 206 -10.81 9.23 -20.29
CA ARG A 206 -10.88 8.26 -21.40
C ARG A 206 -11.34 8.91 -22.71
N ALA A 207 -12.25 9.88 -22.65
CA ALA A 207 -12.68 10.65 -23.81
C ALA A 207 -11.51 11.47 -24.40
N MET A 208 -10.74 12.15 -23.54
CA MET A 208 -9.53 12.88 -23.96
C MET A 208 -8.48 11.95 -24.58
N LYS A 209 -8.32 10.73 -24.06
CA LYS A 209 -7.38 9.75 -24.65
C LYS A 209 -7.80 9.32 -26.04
N ARG A 210 -9.10 9.09 -26.27
CA ARG A 210 -9.63 8.80 -27.61
C ARG A 210 -9.33 9.94 -28.57
N PHE A 211 -9.61 11.18 -28.15
CA PHE A 211 -9.30 12.36 -28.94
C PHE A 211 -7.81 12.47 -29.31
N PHE A 212 -6.90 12.22 -28.35
CA PHE A 212 -5.47 12.17 -28.64
C PHE A 212 -5.12 11.08 -29.66
N ASN A 213 -5.66 9.87 -29.48
CA ASN A 213 -5.41 8.74 -30.37
C ASN A 213 -5.89 8.98 -31.80
N ASP A 214 -6.96 9.76 -31.98
CA ASP A 214 -7.49 10.13 -33.29
C ASP A 214 -6.59 11.13 -34.03
N MET A 215 -5.77 11.91 -33.30
CA MET A 215 -4.86 12.92 -33.87
C MET A 215 -3.40 12.47 -33.99
N GLN A 216 -2.98 11.46 -33.21
CA GLN A 216 -1.57 11.13 -33.06
C GLN A 216 -0.98 10.42 -34.27
N GLU A 217 0.30 10.70 -34.52
CA GLU A 217 1.15 9.95 -35.43
C GLU A 217 2.36 9.44 -34.63
N ASN A 218 2.59 8.12 -34.67
CA ASN A 218 3.70 7.45 -33.99
C ASN A 218 3.83 7.72 -32.47
N GLY A 219 2.70 7.83 -31.79
CA GLY A 219 2.59 8.03 -30.34
C GLY A 219 2.68 9.49 -29.89
N THR A 220 2.73 10.44 -30.83
CA THR A 220 2.89 11.87 -30.53
C THR A 220 1.94 12.75 -31.33
N VAL A 221 1.68 13.95 -30.81
CA VAL A 221 0.97 15.04 -31.51
C VAL A 221 1.83 16.30 -31.50
N PRO A 222 1.69 17.21 -32.46
CA PRO A 222 2.35 18.51 -32.37
C PRO A 222 1.83 19.30 -31.17
N ALA A 223 2.67 20.14 -30.54
CA ALA A 223 2.31 20.96 -29.38
C ALA A 223 1.15 21.92 -29.67
N SER A 224 0.94 22.28 -30.93
CA SER A 224 -0.23 23.05 -31.38
C SER A 224 -1.55 22.32 -31.11
N ALA A 225 -1.56 20.99 -31.05
CA ALA A 225 -2.75 20.19 -30.77
C ALA A 225 -3.32 20.41 -29.36
N LEU A 226 -2.56 21.03 -28.45
CA LEU A 226 -3.07 21.44 -27.15
C LEU A 226 -4.23 22.44 -27.25
N VAL A 227 -4.27 23.27 -28.30
CA VAL A 227 -5.37 24.23 -28.50
C VAL A 227 -6.68 23.48 -28.76
N GLU A 228 -6.65 22.55 -29.69
CA GLU A 228 -7.78 21.68 -30.03
C GLU A 228 -8.12 20.74 -28.86
N GLY A 229 -7.12 20.21 -28.15
CA GLY A 229 -7.30 19.43 -26.93
C GLY A 229 -7.97 20.19 -25.80
N HIS A 230 -7.60 21.45 -25.58
CA HIS A 230 -8.24 22.31 -24.59
C HIS A 230 -9.70 22.60 -24.96
N ARG A 231 -9.98 22.90 -26.24
CA ARG A 231 -11.36 23.06 -26.73
C ARG A 231 -12.19 21.81 -26.54
N GLU A 232 -11.61 20.65 -26.84
CA GLU A 232 -12.26 19.35 -26.65
C GLU A 232 -12.54 19.06 -25.18
N ARG A 233 -11.60 19.36 -24.28
CA ARG A 233 -11.81 19.29 -22.83
C ARG A 233 -12.99 20.17 -22.40
N CYS A 234 -13.03 21.43 -22.82
CA CYS A 234 -14.17 22.31 -22.54
C CYS A 234 -15.48 21.72 -23.08
N ARG A 235 -15.48 21.11 -24.27
CA ARG A 235 -16.65 20.45 -24.85
C ARG A 235 -17.12 19.27 -23.99
N ILE A 236 -16.20 18.43 -23.54
CA ILE A 236 -16.47 17.26 -22.68
C ILE A 236 -17.06 17.70 -21.33
N LEU A 237 -16.54 18.78 -20.74
CA LEU A 237 -17.01 19.34 -19.46
C LEU A 237 -18.33 20.12 -19.58
N GLY A 238 -18.85 20.34 -20.79
CA GLY A 238 -20.04 21.18 -21.01
C GLY A 238 -19.76 22.69 -20.94
N GLU A 239 -18.49 23.09 -20.97
CA GLU A 239 -17.98 24.47 -20.88
C GLU A 239 -17.57 25.03 -22.25
N ALA A 240 -18.15 24.52 -23.34
CA ALA A 240 -17.75 24.90 -24.70
C ALA A 240 -17.85 26.42 -24.97
N TYR A 241 -18.79 27.12 -24.32
CA TYR A 241 -18.92 28.57 -24.41
C TYR A 241 -17.71 29.31 -23.81
N ASP A 242 -17.06 28.74 -22.80
CA ASP A 242 -15.92 29.32 -22.12
C ASP A 242 -14.64 29.21 -22.94
N ALA A 243 -14.56 28.28 -23.90
CA ALA A 243 -13.41 28.15 -24.80
C ALA A 243 -13.10 29.45 -25.56
N SER A 244 -14.12 30.28 -25.81
CA SER A 244 -13.99 31.60 -26.46
C SER A 244 -13.35 32.68 -25.58
N LYS A 245 -13.29 32.47 -24.25
CA LYS A 245 -12.69 33.41 -23.28
C LYS A 245 -11.17 33.34 -23.26
N TYR A 246 -10.58 32.28 -23.80
CA TYR A 246 -9.14 32.06 -23.78
C TYR A 246 -8.46 32.79 -24.94
N THR A 247 -7.41 33.55 -24.61
CA THR A 247 -6.70 34.38 -25.58
C THR A 247 -5.62 33.59 -26.31
N LYS A 248 -5.14 34.11 -27.44
CA LYS A 248 -3.95 33.56 -28.11
C LYS A 248 -2.76 33.46 -27.13
N ALA A 249 -2.59 34.48 -26.28
CA ALA A 249 -1.53 34.50 -25.27
C ALA A 249 -1.62 33.32 -24.28
N PHE A 250 -2.84 32.91 -23.88
CA PHE A 250 -3.02 31.71 -23.05
C PHE A 250 -2.53 30.45 -23.76
N TYR A 251 -2.87 30.29 -25.05
CA TYR A 251 -2.44 29.12 -25.82
C TYR A 251 -0.93 29.13 -26.10
N ASP A 252 -0.36 30.30 -26.39
CA ASP A 252 1.09 30.47 -26.55
C ASP A 252 1.82 30.13 -25.24
N GLU A 253 1.28 30.54 -24.09
CA GLU A 253 1.80 30.17 -22.77
C GLU A 253 1.70 28.66 -22.53
N LEU A 254 0.55 28.05 -22.84
CA LEU A 254 0.32 26.61 -22.68
C LEU A 254 1.33 25.79 -23.49
N SER A 255 1.56 26.15 -24.75
CA SER A 255 2.55 25.50 -25.61
C SER A 255 3.99 25.75 -25.15
N SER A 256 4.28 26.92 -24.56
CA SER A 256 5.64 27.24 -24.07
C SER A 256 6.10 26.40 -22.87
N ARG A 257 5.17 25.71 -22.18
CA ARG A 257 5.46 24.85 -21.02
C ARG A 257 5.99 23.47 -21.40
N LEU A 258 6.05 23.17 -22.69
CA LEU A 258 6.50 21.88 -23.20
C LEU A 258 7.95 21.94 -23.66
N PRO A 259 8.71 20.86 -23.47
CA PRO A 259 10.11 20.82 -23.88
C PRO A 259 10.32 20.61 -25.38
N GLN A 260 9.28 20.19 -26.11
CA GLN A 260 9.39 19.66 -27.47
C GLN A 260 8.18 20.06 -28.34
N ASP A 261 8.40 20.16 -29.65
CA ASP A 261 7.36 20.46 -30.63
C ASP A 261 6.39 19.29 -30.83
N ASN A 262 6.83 18.05 -30.61
CA ASN A 262 5.98 16.87 -30.59
C ASN A 262 5.90 16.31 -29.18
N ILE A 263 4.70 16.04 -28.71
CA ILE A 263 4.43 15.66 -27.33
C ILE A 263 3.72 14.31 -27.26
N SER A 264 4.08 13.53 -26.24
CA SER A 264 3.41 12.28 -25.92
C SER A 264 2.05 12.52 -25.28
N TRP A 265 1.26 11.45 -25.14
CA TRP A 265 0.02 11.45 -24.39
C TRP A 265 0.19 11.98 -22.96
N GLU A 266 1.26 11.58 -22.25
CA GLU A 266 1.50 12.03 -20.88
C GLU A 266 1.70 13.54 -20.80
N ALA A 267 2.54 14.10 -21.68
CA ALA A 267 2.76 15.54 -21.75
C ALA A 267 1.48 16.29 -22.12
N PHE A 268 0.70 15.77 -23.07
CA PHE A 268 -0.58 16.33 -23.47
C PHE A 268 -1.58 16.39 -22.32
N ILE A 269 -1.82 15.26 -21.62
CA ILE A 269 -2.85 15.20 -20.59
C ILE A 269 -2.47 15.93 -19.30
N ILE A 270 -1.21 15.87 -18.88
CA ILE A 270 -0.73 16.61 -17.70
C ILE A 270 -0.91 18.11 -17.92
N THR A 271 -0.49 18.61 -19.09
CA THR A 271 -0.56 20.04 -19.43
C THR A 271 -2.00 20.54 -19.48
N LEU A 272 -2.93 19.73 -20.02
CA LEU A 272 -4.35 20.10 -20.12
C LEU A 272 -5.14 19.94 -18.81
N LYS A 273 -4.82 18.94 -17.99
CA LYS A 273 -5.63 18.61 -16.81
C LYS A 273 -5.22 19.40 -15.57
N LEU A 274 -3.95 19.72 -15.42
CA LEU A 274 -3.42 20.25 -14.16
C LEU A 274 -3.23 21.76 -14.18
N ASP A 275 -4.14 22.49 -14.85
CA ASP A 275 -4.24 23.95 -14.89
C ASP A 275 -2.87 24.68 -14.97
N GLY A 276 -1.93 24.08 -15.72
CA GLY A 276 -0.61 24.65 -15.93
C GLY A 276 0.55 24.10 -15.13
N SER A 277 0.43 22.94 -14.48
CA SER A 277 1.61 22.20 -14.03
C SER A 277 2.61 22.00 -15.19
N VAL A 278 3.88 22.20 -14.89
CA VAL A 278 4.96 21.99 -15.86
C VAL A 278 5.17 20.49 -16.03
N TYR A 279 5.10 20.01 -17.27
CA TYR A 279 5.42 18.62 -17.56
C TYR A 279 6.85 18.31 -17.11
N ASN A 280 6.97 17.29 -16.26
CA ASN A 280 8.23 16.82 -15.71
C ASN A 280 8.47 15.37 -16.15
N GLU A 281 9.34 15.20 -17.13
CA GLU A 281 9.65 13.89 -17.72
C GLU A 281 10.22 12.91 -16.68
N GLU A 282 11.02 13.40 -15.74
CA GLU A 282 11.61 12.56 -14.68
C GLU A 282 10.53 12.08 -13.69
N ALA A 283 9.56 12.95 -13.36
CA ALA A 283 8.41 12.55 -12.55
C ALA A 283 7.59 11.45 -13.26
N VAL A 284 7.34 11.60 -14.56
CA VAL A 284 6.62 10.59 -15.35
C VAL A 284 7.39 9.28 -15.44
N LYS A 285 8.72 9.31 -15.64
CA LYS A 285 9.57 8.10 -15.62
C LYS A 285 9.50 7.36 -14.29
N LYS A 286 9.53 8.08 -13.16
CA LYS A 286 9.37 7.50 -11.82
C LYS A 286 8.00 6.86 -11.64
N LEU A 287 6.92 7.54 -12.04
CA LEU A 287 5.57 7.00 -11.96
C LEU A 287 5.36 5.79 -12.87
N ARG A 288 5.96 5.80 -14.07
CA ARG A 288 5.92 4.67 -15.01
C ARG A 288 6.56 3.44 -14.39
N ARG A 289 7.76 3.59 -13.81
CA ARG A 289 8.43 2.50 -13.09
C ARG A 289 7.56 1.97 -11.95
N LEU A 290 6.98 2.86 -11.14
CA LEU A 290 6.10 2.49 -10.04
C LEU A 290 4.86 1.71 -10.51
N PHE A 291 4.21 2.16 -11.58
CA PHE A 291 3.07 1.46 -12.17
C PHE A 291 3.46 0.03 -12.60
N LEU A 292 4.58 -0.12 -13.29
CA LEU A 292 5.08 -1.42 -13.75
C LEU A 292 5.46 -2.35 -12.59
N GLU A 293 6.02 -1.82 -11.49
CA GLU A 293 6.29 -2.59 -10.27
C GLU A 293 5.01 -3.15 -9.62
N PHE A 294 3.86 -2.49 -9.82
CA PHE A 294 2.57 -2.91 -9.26
C PHE A 294 1.58 -3.52 -10.27
N ASN A 295 1.96 -3.62 -11.54
CA ASN A 295 1.06 -4.07 -12.60
C ASN A 295 0.58 -5.52 -12.36
N MET A 296 -0.74 -5.72 -12.44
CA MET A 296 -1.39 -7.01 -12.27
C MET A 296 -1.33 -7.87 -13.54
N GLU A 297 -0.97 -7.28 -14.67
CA GLU A 297 -0.72 -7.95 -15.94
C GLU A 297 0.68 -7.58 -16.47
N PRO A 298 1.77 -8.09 -15.88
CA PRO A 298 3.13 -7.66 -16.22
C PRO A 298 3.49 -7.78 -17.72
N THR A 299 2.89 -8.75 -18.43
CA THR A 299 3.10 -8.95 -19.88
C THR A 299 2.44 -7.88 -20.75
N ALA A 300 1.46 -7.13 -20.23
CA ALA A 300 0.78 -6.05 -20.93
C ALA A 300 1.50 -4.70 -20.78
N GLU A 301 2.60 -4.63 -20.03
CA GLU A 301 3.36 -3.40 -19.78
C GLU A 301 2.46 -2.24 -19.31
N LEU A 302 2.30 -1.19 -20.12
CA LEU A 302 1.46 -0.02 -19.79
C LEU A 302 -0.02 -0.21 -20.10
N ASP A 303 -0.38 -1.25 -20.86
CA ASP A 303 -1.78 -1.60 -21.16
C ASP A 303 -2.43 -2.42 -20.04
N GLY A 304 -1.64 -2.83 -19.04
CA GLY A 304 -2.13 -3.48 -17.83
C GLY A 304 -2.86 -2.52 -16.89
N PHE A 305 -2.96 -2.92 -15.62
CA PHE A 305 -3.65 -2.14 -14.59
C PHE A 305 -3.11 -2.46 -13.20
N VAL A 306 -3.39 -1.56 -12.27
CA VAL A 306 -3.08 -1.74 -10.85
C VAL A 306 -4.36 -1.75 -10.02
N GLU A 307 -4.37 -2.40 -8.84
CA GLU A 307 -5.51 -2.37 -7.93
C GLU A 307 -5.50 -1.11 -7.06
N VAL A 308 -6.66 -0.48 -6.85
CA VAL A 308 -6.80 0.72 -5.99
C VAL A 308 -6.36 0.45 -4.56
N ARG A 309 -6.59 -0.76 -4.05
CA ARG A 309 -6.17 -1.17 -2.70
C ARG A 309 -4.65 -1.09 -2.47
N ASP A 310 -3.85 -1.04 -3.54
CA ASP A 310 -2.39 -0.96 -3.47
C ASP A 310 -1.88 0.50 -3.45
N LEU A 311 -2.76 1.50 -3.62
CA LEU A 311 -2.37 2.92 -3.58
C LEU A 311 -1.57 3.32 -2.32
N PRO A 312 -1.92 2.87 -1.09
CA PRO A 312 -1.10 3.15 0.09
C PRO A 312 0.34 2.64 -0.03
N ALA A 313 0.51 1.41 -0.53
CA ALA A 313 1.82 0.79 -0.74
C ALA A 313 2.60 1.51 -1.84
N MET A 314 1.94 1.91 -2.93
CA MET A 314 2.56 2.69 -4.01
C MET A 314 3.03 4.06 -3.52
N CYS A 315 2.22 4.77 -2.73
CA CYS A 315 2.62 6.05 -2.15
C CYS A 315 3.79 5.90 -1.19
N THR A 316 3.79 4.82 -0.39
CA THR A 316 4.91 4.49 0.51
C THR A 316 6.18 4.20 -0.28
N ARG A 317 6.07 3.44 -1.37
CA ARG A 317 7.19 3.13 -2.27
C ARG A 317 7.76 4.37 -2.96
N LEU A 318 6.89 5.30 -3.35
CA LEU A 318 7.26 6.54 -4.03
C LEU A 318 7.97 7.53 -3.11
N ASN A 319 7.44 7.74 -1.90
CA ASN A 319 7.92 8.77 -0.97
C ASN A 319 8.88 8.23 0.09
N ASN A 320 9.07 6.90 0.17
CA ASN A 320 9.82 6.23 1.23
C ASN A 320 9.30 6.55 2.64
N GLU A 321 8.01 6.85 2.75
CA GLU A 321 7.28 7.21 3.98
C GLU A 321 5.81 6.80 3.83
N HIS A 322 5.15 6.37 4.92
CA HIS A 322 3.74 6.00 4.85
C HIS A 322 2.86 7.21 4.53
N ALA A 323 2.02 7.07 3.51
CA ALA A 323 1.04 8.09 3.19
C ALA A 323 -0.05 8.18 4.27
N PRO A 324 -0.39 9.39 4.76
CA PRO A 324 -1.54 9.57 5.64
C PRO A 324 -2.82 9.05 4.97
N SER A 325 -3.70 8.41 5.75
CA SER A 325 -4.98 7.89 5.24
C SER A 325 -5.85 8.96 4.59
N THR A 326 -5.73 10.22 5.02
CA THR A 326 -6.39 11.37 4.42
C THR A 326 -5.92 11.65 2.99
N VAL A 327 -4.63 11.47 2.70
CA VAL A 327 -4.07 11.64 1.35
C VAL A 327 -4.64 10.57 0.42
N ILE A 328 -4.63 9.31 0.86
CA ILE A 328 -5.20 8.19 0.08
C ILE A 328 -6.70 8.39 -0.15
N LYS A 329 -7.44 8.80 0.89
CA LYS A 329 -8.87 9.08 0.75
C LYS A 329 -9.13 10.19 -0.26
N ASN A 330 -8.41 11.31 -0.15
CA ASN A 330 -8.54 12.42 -1.09
C ASN A 330 -8.26 11.97 -2.53
N MET A 331 -7.25 11.12 -2.74
CA MET A 331 -6.96 10.52 -4.04
C MET A 331 -8.12 9.67 -4.55
N CYS A 332 -8.68 8.78 -3.71
CA CYS A 332 -9.82 7.96 -4.09
C CYS A 332 -11.05 8.81 -4.45
N ASP A 333 -11.30 9.89 -3.72
CA ASP A 333 -12.44 10.78 -3.94
C ASP A 333 -12.39 11.47 -5.33
N VAL A 334 -11.19 11.77 -5.89
CA VAL A 334 -11.04 12.42 -7.21
C VAL A 334 -11.70 11.62 -8.34
N LEU A 335 -11.57 10.29 -8.29
CA LEU A 335 -12.07 9.38 -9.33
C LEU A 335 -13.17 8.45 -8.80
N GLY A 336 -13.76 8.73 -7.63
CA GLY A 336 -14.80 7.89 -7.02
C GLY A 336 -14.38 6.43 -6.85
N LEU A 337 -13.15 6.20 -6.37
CA LEU A 337 -12.52 4.88 -6.30
C LEU A 337 -12.92 4.12 -5.03
N ASP A 338 -13.06 2.80 -5.17
CA ASP A 338 -13.19 1.85 -4.06
C ASP A 338 -12.09 0.77 -4.12
N ASP A 339 -11.83 0.07 -3.03
CA ASP A 339 -10.75 -0.94 -2.93
C ASP A 339 -10.90 -2.14 -3.87
N THR A 340 -12.03 -2.28 -4.57
CA THR A 340 -12.28 -3.33 -5.56
C THR A 340 -12.04 -2.88 -7.01
N MET A 341 -11.76 -1.58 -7.20
CA MET A 341 -11.50 -1.00 -8.52
C MET A 341 -10.04 -1.17 -8.95
N THR A 342 -9.82 -0.98 -10.24
CA THR A 342 -8.51 -1.00 -10.89
C THR A 342 -8.29 0.29 -11.67
N LEU A 343 -7.03 0.71 -11.76
CA LEU A 343 -6.61 1.90 -12.51
C LEU A 343 -5.73 1.48 -13.69
N GLN A 344 -6.07 1.98 -14.88
CA GLN A 344 -5.16 1.93 -16.04
C GLN A 344 -4.08 3.02 -15.92
N TRP A 345 -3.03 2.93 -16.74
CA TRP A 345 -1.90 3.88 -16.72
C TRP A 345 -2.34 5.34 -16.72
N ASP A 346 -3.33 5.71 -17.54
CA ASP A 346 -3.76 7.10 -17.67
C ASP A 346 -4.42 7.62 -16.39
N GLU A 347 -5.28 6.80 -15.79
CA GLU A 347 -5.99 7.12 -14.55
C GLU A 347 -5.01 7.20 -13.38
N PHE A 348 -4.09 6.24 -13.31
CA PHE A 348 -3.00 6.22 -12.34
C PHE A 348 -2.11 7.45 -12.49
N LEU A 349 -1.66 7.79 -13.71
CA LEU A 349 -0.82 8.95 -13.97
C LEU A 349 -1.53 10.22 -13.53
N SER A 350 -2.78 10.42 -13.97
CA SER A 350 -3.57 11.59 -13.59
C SER A 350 -3.74 11.73 -12.07
N LEU A 351 -3.81 10.62 -11.35
CA LEU A 351 -3.99 10.62 -9.90
C LEU A 351 -2.68 10.88 -9.17
N MET A 352 -1.62 10.14 -9.52
CA MET A 352 -0.35 10.14 -8.83
C MET A 352 0.51 11.35 -9.17
N TYR A 353 0.38 11.93 -10.37
CA TYR A 353 1.21 13.05 -10.78
C TYR A 353 1.02 14.27 -9.86
N ASN A 354 -0.20 14.54 -9.41
CA ASN A 354 -0.47 15.59 -8.42
C ASN A 354 0.27 15.37 -7.10
N SER A 355 0.35 14.12 -6.63
CA SER A 355 1.08 13.81 -5.39
C SER A 355 2.59 14.03 -5.53
N VAL A 356 3.15 13.75 -6.70
CA VAL A 356 4.58 13.96 -6.98
C VAL A 356 4.88 15.44 -7.18
N ALA A 357 4.06 16.15 -7.96
CA ALA A 357 4.25 17.57 -8.24
C ALA A 357 4.15 18.41 -6.97
N THR A 358 3.15 18.16 -6.12
CA THR A 358 3.02 18.86 -4.83
C THR A 358 4.22 18.62 -3.91
N ASN A 359 4.77 17.40 -3.86
CA ASN A 359 5.98 17.12 -3.08
C ASN A 359 7.25 17.79 -3.64
N MET A 360 7.35 17.97 -4.97
CA MET A 360 8.46 18.74 -5.57
C MET A 360 8.27 20.26 -5.41
N GLU A 361 7.02 20.73 -5.34
CA GLU A 361 6.64 22.14 -5.37
C GLU A 361 6.09 22.68 -4.04
N HIS A 362 6.55 22.20 -2.87
CA HIS A 362 6.32 22.89 -1.58
C HIS A 362 6.91 24.34 -1.52
N GLY A 363 7.12 25.00 -2.67
CA GLY A 363 7.40 26.41 -2.86
C GLY A 363 6.43 27.20 -3.76
N VAL A 364 5.41 26.62 -4.43
CA VAL A 364 4.48 27.41 -5.29
C VAL A 364 3.03 26.97 -5.17
N ASN A 365 2.23 27.87 -4.61
CA ASN A 365 0.79 27.75 -4.41
C ASN A 365 0.06 27.99 -5.75
N LEU A 366 -0.12 26.96 -6.58
CA LEU A 366 -0.89 27.06 -7.83
C LEU A 366 -2.39 26.89 -7.54
N ARG A 367 -2.98 27.88 -6.87
CA ARG A 367 -4.39 28.26 -7.10
C ARG A 367 -4.39 29.37 -8.15
N MET A 368 -4.27 28.99 -9.41
CA MET A 368 -4.69 29.88 -10.49
C MET A 368 -6.20 29.76 -10.60
N ALA A 369 -6.85 30.78 -10.08
CA ALA A 369 -8.27 31.02 -10.19
C ALA A 369 -8.76 30.83 -11.63
N SER A 370 -9.88 30.12 -11.78
CA SER A 370 -10.80 30.33 -12.90
C SER A 370 -10.94 31.84 -13.18
N PRO A 371 -11.04 32.28 -14.45
CA PRO A 371 -11.36 33.66 -14.80
C PRO A 371 -12.62 34.20 -14.09
N HIS A 372 -13.45 33.32 -13.52
CA HIS A 372 -14.62 33.68 -12.74
C HIS A 372 -14.38 34.04 -11.27
N SER A 373 -13.18 33.81 -10.72
CA SER A 373 -12.90 34.17 -9.31
C SER A 373 -12.44 35.63 -9.12
N ALA A 374 -11.96 36.31 -10.17
CA ALA A 374 -11.48 37.69 -10.09
C ALA A 374 -12.54 38.78 -10.33
N VAL A 375 -13.73 38.43 -10.85
CA VAL A 375 -14.72 39.44 -11.31
C VAL A 375 -15.82 39.76 -10.28
N LYS A 376 -15.84 39.10 -9.11
CA LYS A 376 -16.88 39.31 -8.08
C LYS A 376 -16.53 40.24 -6.91
N MET A 377 -15.43 41.02 -6.97
CA MET A 377 -15.03 41.91 -5.87
C MET A 377 -14.94 43.41 -6.19
N LEU A 378 -15.52 43.87 -7.30
CA LEU A 378 -15.61 45.31 -7.61
C LEU A 378 -17.00 45.65 -8.15
N HIS A 379 -18.00 45.67 -7.28
CA HIS A 379 -19.25 46.45 -7.40
C HIS A 379 -20.07 46.28 -6.11
N LEU A 380 -19.71 47.07 -5.09
CA LEU A 380 -20.59 47.72 -4.11
C LEU A 380 -19.76 48.69 -3.26
#